data_AF-A0A943BGK7-F1
#
_entry.id   AF-A0A943BGK7-F1
#
_cell.length_a   1.000
_cell.length_b   1.000
_cell.length_c   1.000
_cell.angle_alpha   90.00
_cell.angle_beta   90.00
_cell.angle_gamma   90.00
#
_symmetry.space_group_name_H-M   'P 1'
#
loop_
_entity.id
_entity.type
_entity.pdbx_description
1 polymer ?
#
loop_
_entity_poly.entity_id
_entity_poly.type
_entity_poly.pdbx_seq_one_letter_code
_entity_poly.pdbx_strand_id
1 'polypeptide(L)'
;MAQGVESPLLVQTAVWKSKEEICCLITLDHIGFSKIKAQELREKVSARLRTETEKVMICFSHTHSAPNKTIEKRYLKFVFDQVFDCIESALKNMCPIQAVWGNAIVDIGINQRKGGFSVDRRAGILLVTDLMRKPLLILLRLTAHANVLKQDNYLISPDYFGAVRKRMKEEYHCQIMVTQGASGNIAPKYFQSRLIPPDAVGEEFIRSETALNDMAEEIYIQTGKVIAYMTPHPIQQLEMYSKQVHLYSEVPEYMRKWRLKKKNTKQKGRVG
;
A
#
# COMPACT_ATOMS: atom_id res chain seq x y z
N MET A 1 14.51 5.55 -18.45
CA MET A 1 13.95 4.20 -18.62
C MET A 1 14.51 3.32 -17.51
N ALA A 2 13.79 2.28 -17.09
CA ALA A 2 14.31 1.35 -16.09
C ALA A 2 15.54 0.61 -16.64
N GLN A 3 16.52 0.34 -15.79
CA GLN A 3 17.80 -0.29 -16.13
C GLN A 3 17.93 -1.71 -15.58
N GLY A 4 16.93 -2.19 -14.83
CA GLY A 4 16.91 -3.51 -14.23
C GLY A 4 15.76 -3.69 -13.24
N VAL A 5 15.79 -4.79 -12.51
CA VAL A 5 14.82 -5.12 -11.46
C VAL A 5 15.61 -5.33 -10.17
N GLU A 6 15.32 -4.53 -9.15
CA GLU A 6 15.84 -4.75 -7.79
C GLU A 6 15.02 -5.87 -7.14
N SER A 7 13.69 -5.74 -7.16
CA SER A 7 12.77 -6.76 -6.67
C SER A 7 11.50 -6.79 -7.52
N PRO A 8 10.86 -7.96 -7.72
CA PRO A 8 9.66 -8.07 -8.52
C PRO A 8 8.48 -7.32 -7.87
N LEU A 9 7.65 -6.70 -8.71
CA LEU A 9 6.36 -6.15 -8.31
C LEU A 9 5.35 -7.29 -8.18
N LEU A 10 4.54 -7.27 -7.13
CA LEU A 10 3.53 -8.29 -6.88
C LEU A 10 2.12 -7.72 -6.92
N VAL A 11 1.20 -8.62 -7.28
CA VAL A 11 -0.21 -8.55 -6.98
C VAL A 11 -0.50 -9.61 -5.93
N GLN A 12 -1.23 -9.26 -4.88
CA GLN A 12 -1.68 -10.21 -3.87
C GLN A 12 -3.17 -9.99 -3.59
N THR A 13 -3.89 -11.08 -3.39
CA THR A 13 -5.32 -11.05 -3.10
C THR A 13 -5.62 -11.86 -1.86
N ALA A 14 -6.47 -11.33 -1.00
CA ALA A 14 -7.11 -12.05 0.09
C ALA A 14 -8.62 -12.05 -0.17
N VAL A 15 -9.20 -13.23 -0.31
CA VAL A 15 -10.64 -13.43 -0.47
C VAL A 15 -11.17 -14.04 0.82
N TRP A 16 -12.16 -13.39 1.42
CA TRP A 16 -12.82 -13.85 2.63
C TRP A 16 -14.27 -14.16 2.31
N LYS A 17 -14.78 -15.26 2.86
CA LYS A 17 -16.14 -15.73 2.62
C LYS A 17 -16.80 -16.09 3.94
N SER A 18 -17.96 -15.49 4.19
CA SER A 18 -18.91 -15.95 5.20
C SER A 18 -20.09 -16.67 4.51
N LYS A 19 -21.14 -17.01 5.26
CA LYS A 19 -22.39 -17.51 4.66
C LYS A 19 -23.11 -16.43 3.84
N GLU A 20 -22.90 -15.16 4.21
CA GLU A 20 -23.66 -14.01 3.71
C GLU A 20 -22.87 -13.21 2.68
N GLU A 21 -21.55 -13.10 2.82
CA GLU A 21 -20.73 -12.19 2.03
C GLU A 21 -19.44 -12.80 1.49
N ILE A 22 -18.99 -12.28 0.34
CA ILE A 22 -17.64 -12.49 -0.19
C ILE A 22 -16.96 -11.12 -0.29
N CYS A 23 -15.85 -10.97 0.41
CA CYS A 23 -15.03 -9.76 0.43
C CYS A 23 -13.66 -10.03 -0.20
N CYS A 24 -13.10 -9.06 -0.90
CA CYS A 24 -11.80 -9.16 -1.54
C CYS A 24 -10.94 -7.93 -1.25
N LEU A 25 -9.75 -8.17 -0.70
CA LEU A 25 -8.68 -7.19 -0.60
C LEU A 25 -7.61 -7.50 -1.65
N ILE A 26 -7.26 -6.50 -2.46
CA ILE A 26 -6.22 -6.58 -3.48
C ILE A 26 -5.13 -5.58 -3.11
N THR A 27 -3.88 -6.04 -3.01
CA THR A 27 -2.70 -5.15 -2.88
C THR A 27 -1.86 -5.21 -4.13
N LEU A 28 -1.46 -4.03 -4.62
CA LEU A 28 -0.71 -3.86 -5.87
C LEU A 28 0.56 -3.04 -5.64
N ASP A 29 1.69 -3.55 -6.08
CA ASP A 29 2.92 -2.76 -6.13
C ASP A 29 2.88 -1.77 -7.29
N HIS A 30 2.35 -0.59 -7.01
CA HIS A 30 2.22 0.49 -7.98
C HIS A 30 1.96 1.84 -7.31
N ILE A 31 2.26 2.96 -7.99
CA ILE A 31 1.89 4.30 -7.52
C ILE A 31 0.36 4.53 -7.34
N GLY A 32 -0.49 3.93 -8.17
CA GLY A 32 -1.95 4.12 -8.13
C GLY A 32 -2.61 4.00 -9.50
N PHE A 33 -3.92 3.80 -9.55
CA PHE A 33 -4.74 3.92 -10.76
C PHE A 33 -5.49 5.25 -10.76
N SER A 34 -5.97 5.70 -11.93
CA SER A 34 -7.03 6.70 -11.97
C SER A 34 -8.32 6.12 -11.34
N LYS A 35 -9.21 7.00 -10.85
CA LYS A 35 -10.51 6.57 -10.27
C LYS A 35 -11.29 5.65 -11.23
N ILE A 36 -11.31 5.99 -12.52
CA ILE A 36 -12.00 5.22 -13.56
C ILE A 36 -11.40 3.82 -13.69
N LYS A 37 -10.06 3.70 -13.73
CA LYS A 37 -9.39 2.40 -13.88
C LYS A 37 -9.45 1.54 -12.62
N ALA A 38 -9.38 2.15 -11.44
CA ALA A 38 -9.60 1.44 -10.19
C ALA A 38 -11.04 0.89 -10.13
N GLN A 39 -12.02 1.72 -10.50
CA GLN A 39 -13.43 1.32 -10.52
C GLN A 39 -13.68 0.19 -11.52
N GLU A 40 -13.14 0.29 -12.74
CA GLU A 40 -13.23 -0.76 -13.76
C GLU A 40 -12.69 -2.10 -13.23
N LEU A 41 -11.55 -2.09 -12.51
CA LEU A 41 -11.00 -3.32 -11.92
C LEU A 41 -11.93 -3.87 -10.83
N ARG A 42 -12.45 -3.02 -9.94
CA ARG A 42 -13.36 -3.46 -8.87
C ARG A 42 -14.62 -4.10 -9.43
N GLU A 43 -15.21 -3.52 -10.47
CA GLU A 43 -16.43 -4.03 -11.12
C GLU A 43 -16.20 -5.40 -11.78
N LYS A 44 -15.06 -5.58 -12.47
CA LYS A 44 -14.74 -6.87 -13.07
C LYS A 44 -14.46 -7.95 -12.03
N VAL A 45 -13.77 -7.59 -10.94
CA VAL A 45 -13.50 -8.51 -9.82
C VAL A 45 -14.79 -8.87 -9.07
N SER A 46 -15.66 -7.89 -8.80
CA SER A 46 -16.92 -8.13 -8.09
C SER A 46 -17.85 -9.04 -8.89
N ALA A 47 -17.94 -8.82 -10.21
CA ALA A 47 -18.66 -9.72 -11.11
C ALA A 47 -18.09 -11.15 -11.08
N ARG A 48 -16.75 -11.29 -11.10
CA ARG A 48 -16.10 -12.61 -11.02
C ARG A 48 -16.34 -13.34 -9.70
N LEU A 49 -16.40 -12.59 -8.59
CA LEU A 49 -16.65 -13.09 -7.24
C LEU A 49 -18.14 -13.24 -6.91
N ARG A 50 -19.03 -12.76 -7.78
CA ARG A 50 -20.49 -12.67 -7.55
C ARG A 50 -20.81 -11.93 -6.24
N THR A 51 -20.18 -10.77 -6.07
CA THR A 51 -20.36 -9.89 -4.92
C THR A 51 -20.56 -8.45 -5.39
N GLU A 52 -20.86 -7.54 -4.46
CA GLU A 52 -20.99 -6.12 -4.78
C GLU A 52 -19.62 -5.46 -4.93
N THR A 53 -19.53 -4.41 -5.76
CA THR A 53 -18.29 -3.65 -5.96
C THR A 53 -17.74 -3.05 -4.67
N GLU A 54 -18.61 -2.75 -3.70
CA GLU A 54 -18.22 -2.26 -2.37
C GLU A 54 -17.45 -3.29 -1.55
N LYS A 55 -17.63 -4.59 -1.84
CA LYS A 55 -16.90 -5.70 -1.21
C LYS A 55 -15.53 -5.97 -1.83
N VAL A 56 -15.08 -5.12 -2.74
CA VAL A 56 -13.74 -5.19 -3.35
C VAL A 56 -12.94 -3.94 -3.00
N MET A 57 -11.86 -4.12 -2.25
CA MET A 57 -10.91 -3.08 -1.86
C MET A 57 -9.60 -3.23 -2.65
N ILE A 58 -9.11 -2.13 -3.21
CA ILE A 58 -7.81 -2.09 -3.90
C ILE A 58 -6.89 -1.13 -3.15
N CYS A 59 -5.76 -1.64 -2.71
CA CYS A 59 -4.69 -0.90 -2.06
C CYS A 59 -3.44 -0.90 -2.93
N PHE A 60 -2.73 0.22 -2.93
CA PHE A 60 -1.46 0.37 -3.63
C PHE A 60 -0.34 0.55 -2.61
N SER A 61 0.82 -0.05 -2.87
CA SER A 61 2.03 0.24 -2.08
C SER A 61 2.48 1.69 -2.23
N HIS A 62 2.05 2.35 -3.31
CA HIS A 62 2.46 3.69 -3.69
C HIS A 62 3.96 3.80 -4.03
N THR A 63 4.58 2.69 -4.45
CA THR A 63 5.97 2.72 -4.96
C THR A 63 6.11 3.67 -6.16
N HIS A 64 7.17 4.47 -6.13
CA HIS A 64 7.59 5.32 -7.25
C HIS A 64 8.48 4.58 -8.26
N SER A 65 8.88 3.34 -7.94
CA SER A 65 9.78 2.51 -8.74
C SER A 65 9.04 1.43 -9.57
N ALA A 66 7.79 1.71 -9.95
CA ALA A 66 7.00 0.86 -10.85
C ALA A 66 6.82 1.51 -12.24
N PRO A 67 6.60 0.73 -13.32
CA PRO A 67 6.34 1.26 -14.65
C PRO A 67 5.20 2.28 -14.68
N ASN A 68 5.38 3.39 -15.38
CA ASN A 68 4.36 4.43 -15.43
C ASN A 68 3.16 4.02 -16.31
N LYS A 69 1.96 3.94 -15.71
CA LYS A 69 0.70 3.58 -16.36
C LYS A 69 0.26 4.51 -17.48
N THR A 70 0.68 5.78 -17.48
CA THR A 70 0.34 6.68 -18.60
C THR A 70 1.03 6.26 -19.91
N ILE A 71 1.96 5.31 -19.85
CA ILE A 71 2.84 4.97 -20.98
C ILE A 71 2.51 3.60 -21.59
N GLU A 72 1.87 2.64 -20.90
CA GLU A 72 1.67 1.28 -21.48
C GLU A 72 0.33 0.58 -21.16
N LYS A 73 -0.61 0.62 -22.12
CA LYS A 73 -1.88 -0.17 -22.08
C LYS A 73 -1.62 -1.67 -21.90
N ARG A 74 -0.53 -2.19 -22.47
CA ARG A 74 -0.12 -3.60 -22.37
C ARG A 74 0.21 -3.97 -20.92
N TYR A 75 0.95 -3.12 -20.21
CA TYR A 75 1.26 -3.34 -18.81
C TYR A 75 0.01 -3.31 -17.93
N LEU A 76 -0.93 -2.38 -18.20
CA LEU A 76 -2.21 -2.35 -17.49
C LEU A 76 -3.00 -3.65 -17.66
N LYS A 77 -3.09 -4.15 -18.90
CA LYS A 77 -3.75 -5.44 -19.17
C LYS A 77 -3.06 -6.58 -18.44
N PHE A 78 -1.74 -6.64 -18.49
CA PHE A 78 -0.95 -7.64 -17.76
C PHE A 78 -1.25 -7.61 -16.26
N VAL A 79 -1.27 -6.43 -15.63
CA VAL A 79 -1.62 -6.31 -14.20
C VAL A 79 -3.03 -6.80 -13.92
N PHE A 80 -4.00 -6.52 -14.79
CA PHE A 80 -5.38 -7.01 -14.62
C PHE A 80 -5.43 -8.54 -14.72
N ASP A 81 -4.76 -9.12 -15.71
CA ASP A 81 -4.69 -10.57 -15.89
C ASP A 81 -4.07 -11.23 -14.64
N GLN A 82 -2.97 -10.68 -14.09
CA GLN A 82 -2.38 -11.14 -12.83
C GLN A 82 -3.34 -11.07 -11.64
N VAL A 83 -4.18 -10.03 -11.55
CA VAL A 83 -5.21 -9.92 -10.50
C VAL A 83 -6.21 -11.07 -10.59
N PHE A 84 -6.67 -11.40 -11.80
CA PHE A 84 -7.61 -12.51 -11.99
C PHE A 84 -6.96 -13.86 -11.65
N ASP A 85 -5.72 -14.09 -12.06
CA ASP A 85 -5.00 -15.33 -11.70
C ASP A 85 -4.87 -15.48 -10.17
N CYS A 86 -4.57 -14.39 -9.46
CA CYS A 86 -4.54 -14.40 -7.99
C CYS A 86 -5.91 -14.70 -7.38
N ILE A 87 -7.00 -14.15 -7.95
CA ILE A 87 -8.37 -14.45 -7.50
C ILE A 87 -8.71 -15.93 -7.72
N GLU A 88 -8.40 -16.49 -8.88
CA GLU A 88 -8.63 -17.92 -9.16
C GLU A 88 -7.87 -18.80 -8.17
N SER A 89 -6.61 -18.46 -7.91
CA SER A 89 -5.79 -19.18 -6.95
C SER A 89 -6.36 -19.07 -5.53
N ALA A 90 -6.78 -17.88 -5.09
CA ALA A 90 -7.38 -17.68 -3.78
C ALA A 90 -8.68 -18.49 -3.61
N LEU A 91 -9.55 -18.50 -4.62
CA LEU A 91 -10.81 -19.25 -4.59
C LEU A 91 -10.58 -20.77 -4.52
N LYS A 92 -9.56 -21.30 -5.20
CA LYS A 92 -9.21 -22.73 -5.16
C LYS A 92 -8.64 -23.18 -3.82
N ASN A 93 -7.99 -22.27 -3.09
CA ASN A 93 -7.28 -22.57 -1.85
C ASN A 93 -8.02 -22.06 -0.60
N MET A 94 -9.33 -21.88 -0.68
CA MET A 94 -10.16 -21.46 0.46
C MET A 94 -10.11 -22.51 1.57
N CYS A 95 -9.91 -22.05 2.80
CA CYS A 95 -9.95 -22.88 3.99
C CYS A 95 -10.60 -22.13 5.17
N PRO A 96 -11.11 -22.84 6.19
CA PRO A 96 -11.54 -22.22 7.44
C PRO A 96 -10.35 -21.55 8.15
N ILE A 97 -10.60 -20.37 8.71
CA ILE A 97 -9.55 -19.56 9.36
C ILE A 97 -9.97 -19.09 10.75
N GLN A 98 -8.97 -18.71 11.54
CA GLN A 98 -9.09 -17.84 12.69
C GLN A 98 -8.31 -16.55 12.42
N ALA A 99 -8.67 -15.45 13.07
CA ALA A 99 -7.93 -14.21 12.94
C ALA A 99 -7.91 -13.38 14.22
N VAL A 100 -6.99 -12.43 14.30
CA VAL A 100 -6.88 -11.45 15.38
C VAL A 100 -6.20 -10.18 14.88
N TRP A 101 -6.63 -9.05 15.42
CA TRP A 101 -6.06 -7.73 15.12
C TRP A 101 -5.20 -7.21 16.27
N GLY A 102 -4.08 -6.58 15.94
CA GLY A 102 -3.19 -5.92 16.89
C GLY A 102 -2.58 -4.65 16.31
N ASN A 103 -1.95 -3.85 17.17
CA ASN A 103 -1.16 -2.70 16.74
C ASN A 103 0.21 -2.75 17.41
N ALA A 104 1.26 -2.55 16.62
CA ALA A 104 2.61 -2.25 17.11
C ALA A 104 2.92 -0.76 16.89
N ILE A 105 3.98 -0.27 17.54
CA ILE A 105 4.53 1.06 17.30
C ILE A 105 5.85 0.90 16.54
N VAL A 106 5.97 1.51 15.38
CA VAL A 106 7.14 1.45 14.50
C VAL A 106 7.71 2.85 14.24
N ASP A 107 9.03 2.95 14.12
CA ASP A 107 9.72 4.21 13.84
C ASP A 107 10.27 4.29 12.41
N ILE A 108 9.37 4.35 11.44
CA ILE A 108 9.71 4.27 10.00
C ILE A 108 9.43 5.54 9.20
N GLY A 109 8.80 6.54 9.82
CA GLY A 109 8.28 7.70 9.10
C GLY A 109 8.57 9.02 9.80
N ILE A 110 8.94 10.03 9.03
CA ILE A 110 9.20 11.40 9.48
C ILE A 110 8.24 12.35 8.78
N ASN A 111 7.69 13.30 9.53
CA ASN A 111 6.85 14.31 8.94
C ASN A 111 7.68 15.35 8.16
N GLN A 112 7.51 15.38 6.83
CA GLN A 112 8.29 16.29 5.98
C GLN A 112 7.79 17.75 6.02
N ARG A 113 6.68 18.04 6.72
CA ARG A 113 6.15 19.41 6.86
C ARG A 113 6.70 20.06 8.12
N LYS A 114 7.37 21.21 7.96
CA LYS A 114 7.78 22.07 9.08
C LYS A 114 6.57 22.47 9.91
N GLY A 115 6.68 22.42 11.25
CA GLY A 115 5.61 22.82 12.16
C GLY A 115 5.03 21.72 13.07
N GLY A 116 5.66 20.54 13.14
CA GLY A 116 5.43 19.60 14.26
C GLY A 116 4.07 18.92 14.26
N PHE A 117 3.65 18.33 13.14
CA PHE A 117 2.45 17.47 13.13
C PHE A 117 2.82 16.04 13.53
N SER A 118 1.95 15.42 14.33
CA SER A 118 2.10 14.03 14.80
C SER A 118 2.26 13.03 13.65
N VAL A 119 3.18 12.08 13.80
CA VAL A 119 3.33 10.91 12.91
C VAL A 119 2.46 9.76 13.43
N ASP A 120 1.66 9.12 12.56
CA ASP A 120 0.96 7.88 12.90
C ASP A 120 1.94 6.71 12.90
N ARG A 121 2.52 6.42 14.06
CA ARG A 121 3.51 5.34 14.26
C ARG A 121 2.88 3.95 14.41
N ARG A 122 1.56 3.81 14.28
CA ARG A 122 0.89 2.51 14.44
C ARG A 122 1.10 1.64 13.21
N ALA A 123 1.71 0.48 13.41
CA ALA A 123 1.64 -0.64 12.48
C ALA A 123 0.44 -1.51 12.84
N GLY A 124 -0.60 -1.48 12.01
CA GLY A 124 -1.75 -2.36 12.17
C GLY A 124 -1.40 -3.77 11.69
N ILE A 125 -1.83 -4.80 12.42
CA ILE A 125 -1.48 -6.20 12.18
C ILE A 125 -2.76 -7.01 12.19
N LEU A 126 -3.09 -7.67 11.08
CA LEU A 126 -4.07 -8.74 11.03
C LEU A 126 -3.32 -10.06 10.86
N LEU A 127 -3.36 -10.91 11.88
CA LEU A 127 -2.84 -12.27 11.81
C LEU A 127 -4.00 -13.22 11.50
N VAL A 128 -3.84 -14.03 10.46
CA VAL A 128 -4.79 -15.06 10.04
C VAL A 128 -4.11 -16.41 10.09
N THR A 129 -4.76 -17.38 10.74
CA THR A 129 -4.28 -18.76 10.87
C THR A 129 -5.32 -19.75 10.36
N ASP A 130 -4.91 -20.99 10.13
CA ASP A 130 -5.86 -22.10 10.06
C ASP A 130 -6.40 -22.45 11.46
N LEU A 131 -7.24 -23.48 11.53
CA LEU A 131 -7.80 -23.97 12.80
C LEU A 131 -6.76 -24.62 13.73
N MET A 132 -5.60 -24.99 13.19
CA MET A 132 -4.46 -25.56 13.93
C MET A 132 -3.45 -24.48 14.36
N ARG A 133 -3.81 -23.19 14.23
CA ARG A 133 -3.00 -22.03 14.60
C ARG A 133 -1.74 -21.83 13.74
N LYS A 134 -1.64 -22.50 12.59
CA LYS A 134 -0.57 -22.25 11.62
C LYS A 134 -0.83 -20.91 10.91
N PRO A 135 0.13 -19.97 10.89
CA PRO A 135 0.00 -18.71 10.14
C PRO A 135 -0.23 -18.96 8.64
N LEU A 136 -1.26 -18.30 8.10
CA LEU A 136 -1.59 -18.32 6.66
C LEU A 136 -1.31 -16.97 6.01
N LEU A 137 -1.69 -15.89 6.70
CA LEU A 137 -1.53 -14.52 6.24
C LEU A 137 -1.22 -13.60 7.42
N ILE A 138 -0.23 -12.73 7.24
CA ILE A 138 -0.05 -11.51 8.04
C ILE A 138 -0.29 -10.32 7.10
N LEU A 139 -1.31 -9.52 7.40
CA LEU A 139 -1.60 -8.28 6.70
C LEU A 139 -1.19 -7.10 7.58
N LEU A 140 -0.29 -6.26 7.06
CA LEU A 140 0.19 -5.06 7.73
C LEU A 140 -0.43 -3.79 7.15
N ARG A 141 -0.69 -2.81 8.02
CA ARG A 141 -0.93 -1.41 7.64
C ARG A 141 0.22 -0.55 8.17
N LEU A 142 1.00 0.05 7.27
CA LEU A 142 2.20 0.83 7.61
C LEU A 142 2.10 2.28 7.12
N THR A 143 2.64 3.23 7.87
CA THR A 143 2.54 4.66 7.54
C THR A 143 3.91 5.28 7.26
N ALA A 144 4.39 5.11 6.03
CA ALA A 144 5.52 5.86 5.47
C ALA A 144 5.44 5.81 3.94
N HIS A 145 5.79 6.89 3.26
CA HIS A 145 5.78 6.94 1.79
C HIS A 145 6.77 5.90 1.22
N ALA A 146 6.35 5.17 0.17
CA ALA A 146 7.18 4.17 -0.51
C ALA A 146 8.14 4.84 -1.52
N ASN A 147 9.03 5.68 -1.00
CA ASN A 147 10.09 6.36 -1.72
C ASN A 147 11.42 6.32 -0.93
N VAL A 148 11.72 5.17 -0.33
CA VAL A 148 13.03 4.89 0.29
C VAL A 148 14.10 4.95 -0.79
N LEU A 149 13.83 4.32 -1.94
CA LEU A 149 14.61 4.53 -3.16
C LEU A 149 14.23 5.89 -3.75
N LYS A 150 15.19 6.81 -3.83
CA LYS A 150 14.96 8.17 -4.32
C LYS A 150 15.00 8.25 -5.85
N GLN A 151 14.83 9.47 -6.37
CA GLN A 151 14.68 9.77 -7.80
C GLN A 151 15.83 9.28 -8.69
N ASP A 152 17.00 9.01 -8.12
CA ASP A 152 18.18 8.50 -8.80
C ASP A 152 18.25 6.96 -8.85
N ASN A 153 17.19 6.27 -8.40
CA ASN A 153 16.99 4.86 -8.65
C ASN A 153 16.40 4.60 -10.05
N TYR A 154 17.03 3.72 -10.81
CA TYR A 154 16.56 3.29 -12.14
C TYR A 154 16.09 1.83 -12.15
N LEU A 155 16.00 1.17 -11.00
CA LEU A 155 15.58 -0.24 -10.90
C LEU A 155 14.09 -0.34 -10.55
N ILE A 156 13.40 -1.32 -11.14
CA ILE A 156 12.03 -1.67 -10.75
C ILE A 156 12.05 -2.23 -9.33
N SER A 157 11.18 -1.71 -8.46
CA SER A 157 11.10 -2.13 -7.07
C SER A 157 9.71 -1.86 -6.44
N PRO A 158 9.20 -2.75 -5.59
CA PRO A 158 8.08 -2.46 -4.70
C PRO A 158 8.46 -1.51 -3.54
N ASP A 159 9.70 -1.04 -3.48
CA ASP A 159 10.27 -0.25 -2.38
C ASP A 159 10.23 -1.07 -1.06
N TYR A 160 10.19 -0.41 0.10
CA TYR A 160 10.31 -1.11 1.40
C TYR A 160 9.23 -2.18 1.64
N PHE A 161 8.09 -2.11 0.94
CA PHE A 161 7.07 -3.15 0.97
C PHE A 161 7.61 -4.50 0.51
N GLY A 162 8.52 -4.54 -0.48
CA GLY A 162 9.20 -5.75 -0.90
C GLY A 162 10.08 -6.33 0.19
N ALA A 163 10.93 -5.49 0.78
CA ALA A 163 11.85 -5.88 1.85
C ALA A 163 11.10 -6.42 3.08
N VAL A 164 10.01 -5.75 3.50
CA VAL A 164 9.14 -6.20 4.60
C VAL A 164 8.56 -7.59 4.30
N ARG A 165 7.99 -7.78 3.10
CA ARG A 165 7.42 -9.08 2.72
C ARG A 165 8.47 -10.16 2.71
N LYS A 166 9.67 -9.89 2.18
CA LYS A 166 10.78 -10.85 2.15
C LYS A 166 11.18 -11.25 3.58
N ARG A 167 11.53 -10.26 4.40
CA ARG A 167 12.03 -10.47 5.76
C ARG A 167 11.04 -11.22 6.66
N MET A 168 9.76 -10.83 6.61
CA MET A 168 8.73 -11.48 7.42
C MET A 168 8.33 -12.85 6.87
N LYS A 169 8.37 -13.08 5.55
CA LYS A 169 8.08 -14.40 4.97
C LYS A 169 9.15 -15.43 5.32
N GLU A 170 10.42 -14.99 5.42
CA GLU A 170 11.54 -15.81 5.89
C GLU A 170 11.32 -16.28 7.35
N GLU A 171 10.73 -15.44 8.20
CA GLU A 171 10.40 -15.80 9.59
C GLU A 171 9.13 -16.64 9.73
N TYR A 172 8.00 -16.11 9.27
CA TYR A 172 6.68 -16.63 9.62
C TYR A 172 6.21 -17.73 8.67
N HIS A 173 6.92 -17.93 7.55
CA HIS A 173 6.62 -18.94 6.54
C HIS A 173 5.17 -18.89 6.01
N CYS A 174 4.57 -17.70 6.00
CA CYS A 174 3.20 -17.45 5.53
C CYS A 174 3.15 -16.32 4.49
N GLN A 175 1.97 -16.04 3.94
CA GLN A 175 1.82 -14.88 3.07
C GLN A 175 1.92 -13.59 3.88
N ILE A 176 2.62 -12.60 3.34
CA ILE A 176 2.73 -11.26 3.93
C ILE A 176 2.12 -10.27 2.95
N MET A 177 1.08 -9.57 3.37
CA MET A 177 0.47 -8.46 2.62
C MET A 177 0.73 -7.15 3.35
N VAL A 178 0.91 -6.07 2.60
CA VAL A 178 1.17 -4.75 3.17
C VAL A 178 0.25 -3.73 2.50
N THR A 179 -0.32 -2.87 3.32
CA THR A 179 -1.20 -1.77 2.91
C THR A 179 -0.66 -0.45 3.43
N GLN A 180 -0.90 0.60 2.64
CA GLN A 180 -0.47 1.94 2.98
C GLN A 180 -1.43 2.60 3.97
N GLY A 181 -0.86 3.19 5.02
CA GLY A 181 -1.52 4.08 5.96
C GLY A 181 -1.61 5.52 5.46
N ALA A 182 -1.83 6.47 6.37
CA ALA A 182 -1.99 7.88 6.04
C ALA A 182 -0.63 8.58 5.80
N SER A 183 0.01 8.32 4.65
CA SER A 183 1.41 8.71 4.38
C SER A 183 1.60 9.97 3.52
N GLY A 184 0.58 10.82 3.38
CA GLY A 184 0.61 11.94 2.43
C GLY A 184 1.70 12.99 2.69
N ASN A 185 2.17 13.07 3.92
CA ASN A 185 3.22 13.98 4.40
C ASN A 185 4.28 13.26 5.25
N ILE A 186 4.31 11.93 5.19
CA ILE A 186 5.19 11.11 6.02
C ILE A 186 6.24 10.48 5.11
N ALA A 187 7.42 11.09 5.06
CA ALA A 187 8.57 10.56 4.34
C ALA A 187 9.17 9.36 5.11
N PRO A 188 9.82 8.41 4.45
CA PRO A 188 10.48 7.31 5.15
C PRO A 188 11.69 7.84 5.93
N LYS A 189 11.91 7.25 7.12
CA LYS A 189 13.05 7.58 7.99
C LYS A 189 14.38 7.24 7.33
N TYR A 190 14.47 6.05 6.74
CA TYR A 190 15.65 5.58 6.02
C TYR A 190 15.48 5.84 4.53
N PHE A 191 16.57 6.23 3.84
CA PHE A 191 16.56 6.42 2.40
C PHE A 191 17.88 6.05 1.74
N GLN A 192 17.80 5.65 0.47
CA GLN A 192 18.96 5.36 -0.37
C GLN A 192 18.97 6.31 -1.57
N SER A 193 20.05 7.07 -1.69
CA SER A 193 20.29 8.01 -2.78
C SER A 193 21.77 8.38 -2.83
N ARG A 194 22.26 8.76 -4.00
CA ARG A 194 23.56 9.44 -4.21
C ARG A 194 23.43 10.95 -4.10
N LEU A 195 22.21 11.48 -4.25
CA LEU A 195 21.91 12.91 -4.20
C LEU A 195 21.43 13.34 -2.81
N ILE A 196 21.40 14.65 -2.52
CA ILE A 196 20.70 15.17 -1.34
C ILE A 196 19.22 15.37 -1.73
N PRO A 197 18.31 14.52 -1.25
CA PRO A 197 16.90 14.63 -1.60
C PRO A 197 16.25 15.83 -0.88
N PRO A 198 15.40 16.61 -1.57
CA PRO A 198 14.73 17.76 -0.96
C PRO A 198 13.69 17.37 0.10
N ASP A 199 13.20 16.13 0.08
CA ASP A 199 12.18 15.58 0.99
C ASP A 199 12.76 14.81 2.20
N ALA A 200 14.08 14.70 2.29
CA ALA A 200 14.78 14.09 3.44
C ALA A 200 15.96 14.99 3.87
N VAL A 201 15.58 16.14 4.44
CA VAL A 201 16.51 17.15 4.99
C VAL A 201 16.24 17.29 6.48
N GLY A 202 17.23 16.94 7.30
CA GLY A 202 17.15 16.99 8.76
C GLY A 202 17.90 15.82 9.39
N GLU A 203 18.29 15.96 10.66
CA GLU A 203 19.09 14.98 11.40
C GLU A 203 18.33 13.65 11.66
N GLU A 204 17.01 13.67 11.61
CA GLU A 204 16.18 12.48 11.83
C GLU A 204 16.21 11.50 10.64
N PHE A 205 16.51 12.00 9.43
CA PHE A 205 16.59 11.16 8.24
C PHE A 205 17.93 10.43 8.16
N ILE A 206 17.87 9.13 7.88
CA ILE A 206 19.05 8.28 7.84
C ILE A 206 19.31 7.85 6.40
N ARG A 207 20.43 8.32 5.83
CA ARG A 207 20.92 7.80 4.54
C ARG A 207 21.59 6.46 4.78
N SER A 208 21.17 5.42 4.07
CA SER A 208 21.72 4.07 4.20
C SER A 208 21.73 3.34 2.85
N GLU A 209 22.79 2.57 2.59
CA GLU A 209 22.84 1.67 1.44
C GLU A 209 21.93 0.44 1.60
N THR A 210 21.53 0.13 2.84
CA THR A 210 20.59 -0.95 3.17
C THR A 210 19.23 -0.42 3.60
N ALA A 211 18.88 0.82 3.24
CA ALA A 211 17.69 1.52 3.76
C ALA A 211 16.37 0.72 3.64
N LEU A 212 16.20 -0.06 2.57
CA LEU A 212 15.04 -0.95 2.41
C LEU A 212 14.97 -2.02 3.51
N ASN A 213 16.12 -2.65 3.81
CA ASN A 213 16.24 -3.66 4.86
C ASN A 213 16.16 -3.03 6.25
N ASP A 214 16.74 -1.85 6.46
CA ASP A 214 16.68 -1.14 7.74
C ASP A 214 15.21 -0.83 8.12
N MET A 215 14.41 -0.40 7.14
CA MET A 215 12.95 -0.23 7.31
C MET A 215 12.28 -1.57 7.66
N ALA A 216 12.61 -2.63 6.92
CA ALA A 216 12.00 -3.94 7.12
C ALA A 216 12.34 -4.55 8.49
N GLU A 217 13.57 -4.40 8.97
CA GLU A 217 14.01 -4.89 10.29
C GLU A 217 13.30 -4.15 11.41
N GLU A 218 13.20 -2.82 11.37
CA GLU A 218 12.44 -2.06 12.38
C GLU A 218 10.98 -2.54 12.43
N ILE A 219 10.34 -2.73 11.28
CA ILE A 219 8.96 -3.24 11.22
C ILE A 219 8.88 -4.64 11.80
N TYR A 220 9.77 -5.54 11.38
CA TYR A 220 9.82 -6.93 11.84
C TYR A 220 10.00 -7.00 13.37
N ILE A 221 10.97 -6.28 13.93
CA ILE A 221 11.28 -6.28 15.36
C ILE A 221 10.06 -5.82 16.16
N GLN A 222 9.44 -4.69 15.80
CA GLN A 222 8.34 -4.15 16.59
C GLN A 222 7.04 -4.94 16.40
N THR A 223 6.73 -5.39 15.18
CA THR A 223 5.54 -6.19 14.93
C THR A 223 5.67 -7.58 15.52
N GLY A 224 6.86 -8.19 15.50
CA GLY A 224 7.11 -9.51 16.08
C GLY A 224 6.88 -9.58 17.59
N LYS A 225 7.23 -8.51 18.32
CA LYS A 225 6.91 -8.37 19.75
C LYS A 225 5.41 -8.46 20.03
N VAL A 226 4.56 -8.00 19.11
CA VAL A 226 3.10 -8.05 19.25
C VAL A 226 2.57 -9.40 18.77
N ILE A 227 3.01 -9.85 17.59
CA ILE A 227 2.57 -11.10 16.96
C ILE A 227 2.77 -12.30 17.89
N ALA A 228 3.88 -12.34 18.62
CA ALA A 228 4.21 -13.43 19.55
C ALA A 228 3.14 -13.69 20.64
N TYR A 229 2.33 -12.68 20.98
CA TYR A 229 1.29 -12.78 22.01
C TYR A 229 -0.13 -12.70 21.43
N MET A 230 -0.28 -12.55 20.12
CA MET A 230 -1.59 -12.48 19.47
C MET A 230 -2.27 -13.85 19.48
N THR A 231 -3.54 -13.87 19.89
CA THR A 231 -4.34 -15.11 19.96
C THR A 231 -5.48 -15.09 18.94
N PRO A 232 -5.29 -15.65 17.73
CA PRO A 232 -6.35 -15.85 16.74
C PRO A 232 -7.60 -16.50 17.32
N HIS A 233 -8.78 -16.00 16.95
CA HIS A 233 -10.04 -16.58 17.36
C HIS A 233 -10.98 -16.71 16.15
N PRO A 234 -12.06 -17.52 16.25
CA PRO A 234 -13.09 -17.56 15.23
C PRO A 234 -13.65 -16.16 14.95
N ILE A 235 -13.91 -15.88 13.68
CA ILE A 235 -14.54 -14.64 13.24
C ILE A 235 -16.04 -14.89 13.07
N GLN A 236 -16.86 -14.09 13.75
CA GLN A 236 -18.31 -14.24 13.74
C GLN A 236 -18.99 -13.44 12.63
N GLN A 237 -18.39 -12.32 12.22
CA GLN A 237 -18.96 -11.38 11.27
C GLN A 237 -17.90 -10.94 10.27
N LEU A 238 -18.27 -10.92 8.99
CA LEU A 238 -17.45 -10.42 7.89
C LEU A 238 -18.24 -9.33 7.19
N GLU A 239 -17.69 -8.12 7.16
CA GLU A 239 -18.27 -7.00 6.43
C GLU A 239 -17.19 -6.17 5.74
N MET A 240 -17.50 -5.72 4.53
CA MET A 240 -16.78 -4.66 3.85
C MET A 240 -17.81 -3.68 3.28
N TYR A 241 -17.56 -2.38 3.41
CA TYR A 241 -18.49 -1.36 2.94
C TYR A 241 -17.73 -0.13 2.44
N SER A 242 -18.40 0.68 1.63
CA SER A 242 -17.89 1.96 1.18
C SER A 242 -18.59 3.10 1.91
N LYS A 243 -17.81 4.05 2.44
CA LYS A 243 -18.36 5.30 3.00
C LYS A 243 -17.75 6.49 2.28
N GLN A 244 -18.60 7.34 1.73
CA GLN A 244 -18.17 8.62 1.17
C GLN A 244 -18.16 9.68 2.26
N VAL A 245 -17.03 10.36 2.41
CA VAL A 245 -16.87 11.48 3.35
C VAL A 245 -16.44 12.70 2.56
N HIS A 246 -17.15 13.81 2.73
CA HIS A 246 -16.78 15.09 2.14
C HIS A 246 -15.81 15.80 3.08
N LEU A 247 -14.56 15.95 2.64
CA LEU A 247 -13.53 16.68 3.37
C LEU A 247 -13.31 18.03 2.70
N TYR A 248 -13.36 19.09 3.49
CA TYR A 248 -13.07 20.44 3.03
C TYR A 248 -11.64 20.80 3.42
N SER A 249 -10.87 21.32 2.48
CA SER A 249 -9.57 21.93 2.77
C SER A 249 -9.73 23.44 2.64
N GLU A 250 -9.33 24.17 3.67
CA GLU A 250 -9.16 25.61 3.58
C GLU A 250 -8.01 25.91 2.63
N VAL A 251 -8.32 26.09 1.35
CA VAL A 251 -7.35 26.59 0.38
C VAL A 251 -7.06 28.04 0.75
N PRO A 252 -5.81 28.43 1.06
CA PRO A 252 -5.49 29.81 1.37
C PRO A 252 -5.94 30.75 0.25
N GLU A 253 -6.41 31.94 0.60
CA GLU A 253 -7.04 32.88 -0.33
C GLU A 253 -6.13 33.23 -1.52
N TYR A 254 -4.82 33.31 -1.31
CA TYR A 254 -3.83 33.57 -2.36
C TYR A 254 -3.78 32.45 -3.42
N MET A 255 -3.95 31.18 -3.03
CA MET A 255 -4.03 30.05 -3.96
C MET A 255 -5.35 30.02 -4.73
N ARG A 256 -6.45 30.52 -4.13
CA ARG A 256 -7.73 30.70 -4.84
C ARG A 256 -7.59 31.73 -5.97
N LYS A 257 -6.95 32.87 -5.67
CA LYS A 257 -6.65 33.94 -6.65
C LYS A 257 -5.75 33.44 -7.79
N TRP A 258 -4.75 32.61 -7.49
CA TRP A 258 -3.89 31.99 -8.51
C TRP A 258 -4.66 31.02 -9.43
N ARG A 259 -5.53 30.16 -8.88
CA ARG A 259 -6.36 29.25 -9.67
C ARG A 259 -7.34 29.97 -10.61
N LEU A 260 -7.92 31.08 -10.15
CA LEU A 260 -8.79 31.93 -10.97
C LEU A 260 -8.02 32.60 -12.13
N LYS A 261 -6.82 33.13 -11.87
CA LYS A 261 -5.93 33.66 -12.92
C LYS A 261 -5.56 32.61 -13.97
N LYS A 262 -5.31 31.36 -13.58
CA LYS A 262 -4.96 30.26 -14.49
C LYS A 262 -6.13 29.75 -15.34
N LYS A 263 -7.36 29.79 -14.81
CA LYS A 263 -8.59 29.49 -15.59
C LYS A 263 -8.84 30.56 -16.65
N ASN A 264 -8.69 31.84 -16.31
CA ASN A 264 -8.89 32.95 -17.25
C ASN A 264 -7.84 32.98 -18.38
N THR A 265 -6.60 32.56 -18.10
CA THR A 265 -5.55 32.45 -19.15
C THR A 265 -5.78 31.26 -20.09
N LYS A 266 -6.31 30.12 -19.60
CA LYS A 266 -6.68 28.99 -20.47
C LYS A 266 -7.88 29.26 -21.37
N GLN A 267 -8.82 30.11 -20.96
CA GLN A 267 -9.92 30.55 -21.83
C GLN A 267 -9.47 31.56 -22.89
N LYS A 268 -8.48 32.41 -22.59
CA LYS A 268 -7.94 33.37 -23.56
C LYS A 268 -6.99 32.76 -24.60
N GLY A 269 -6.41 31.58 -24.35
CA GLY A 269 -5.53 30.87 -25.30
C GLY A 269 -6.23 29.92 -26.28
N ARG A 270 -7.57 29.94 -26.37
CA ARG A 270 -8.37 29.16 -27.33
C ARG A 270 -9.05 30.03 -28.40
N VAL A 271 -8.71 31.30 -28.46
CA VAL A 271 -9.11 32.22 -29.53
C VAL A 271 -7.81 32.81 -30.08
N GLY A 272 -7.28 32.18 -31.11
CA GLY A 272 -6.03 32.51 -31.78
C GLY A 272 -5.81 31.53 -32.90
#